data_AF-A5CUW8-F1
#
_entry.id   AF-A5CUW8-F1
#
_cell.length_a   1.000
_cell.length_b   1.000
_cell.length_c   1.000
_cell.angle_alpha   90.00
_cell.angle_beta   90.00
_cell.angle_gamma   90.00
#
_symmetry.space_group_name_H-M   'P 1'
#
loop_
_entity.id
_entity.type
_entity.pdbx_description
1 polymer ?
#
loop_
_entity_poly.entity_id
_entity_poly.type
_entity_poly.pdbx_seq_one_letter_code
_entity_poly.pdbx_strand_id
1 'polypeptide(L)'
;MSKTTERRGVSRVNAIITGVLLLGALVAVIAGNLYNAITLAVMAVILLGSALHAARPTASDVTRINGLEYRDERDGLLAQKGFAAVGVAALVMTVGTFFVTTLMGQVHWYALAQMLVLAGVWAVANWLAARRG
;
A
#
# COMPACT_ATOMS: atom_id res chain seq x y z
N MET A 1 21.34 30.15 0.89
CA MET A 1 21.11 28.96 1.74
C MET A 1 20.95 27.75 0.84
N SER A 2 22.01 26.96 0.70
CA SER A 2 21.94 25.65 0.06
C SER A 2 21.01 24.78 0.91
N LYS A 3 19.77 24.53 0.44
CA LYS A 3 18.93 23.49 1.01
C LYS A 3 19.64 22.18 0.70
N THR A 4 20.42 21.69 1.64
CA THR A 4 20.99 20.35 1.63
C THR A 4 19.85 19.41 1.28
N THR A 5 19.89 18.86 0.08
CA THR A 5 18.96 17.86 -0.42
C THR A 5 19.08 16.67 0.52
N GLU A 6 18.25 16.64 1.56
CA GLU A 6 18.20 15.53 2.51
C GLU A 6 17.89 14.30 1.67
N ARG A 7 18.89 13.42 1.50
CA ARG A 7 18.70 12.12 0.84
C ARG A 7 17.80 11.30 1.75
N ARG A 8 16.50 11.51 1.66
CA ARG A 8 15.53 10.61 2.27
C ARG A 8 15.62 9.32 1.46
N GLY A 9 16.10 8.26 2.11
CA GLY A 9 16.00 6.91 1.57
C GLY A 9 14.53 6.52 1.37
N VAL A 10 14.30 5.26 1.00
CA VAL A 10 12.96 4.70 0.78
C VAL A 10 12.00 5.06 1.92
N SER A 11 10.79 5.51 1.56
CA SER A 11 9.77 5.93 2.51
C SER A 11 9.43 4.81 3.49
N ARG A 12 9.00 5.19 4.70
CA ARG A 12 8.57 4.23 5.72
C ARG A 12 7.43 3.33 5.22
N VAL A 13 6.54 3.86 4.38
CA VAL A 13 5.43 3.09 3.80
C VAL A 13 5.97 1.98 2.89
N ASN A 14 6.86 2.31 1.96
CA ASN A 14 7.48 1.32 1.09
C ASN A 14 8.31 0.30 1.88
N ALA A 15 9.03 0.73 2.91
CA ALA A 15 9.78 -0.17 3.79
C ALA A 15 8.86 -1.16 4.51
N ILE A 16 7.71 -0.71 5.03
CA ILE A 16 6.73 -1.57 5.70
C ILE A 16 6.12 -2.56 4.71
N ILE A 17 5.62 -2.10 3.57
CA ILE A 17 4.97 -2.99 2.58
C ILE A 17 5.99 -4.03 2.06
N THR A 18 7.21 -3.60 1.75
CA THR A 18 8.28 -4.50 1.33
C THR A 18 8.61 -5.52 2.42
N GLY A 19 8.73 -5.07 3.67
CA GLY A 19 8.97 -5.95 4.82
C GLY A 19 7.86 -6.99 5.02
N VAL A 20 6.60 -6.60 4.90
CA VAL A 20 5.44 -7.51 4.98
C VAL A 20 5.48 -8.55 3.87
N LEU A 21 5.79 -8.15 2.63
CA LEU A 21 5.90 -9.08 1.51
C LEU A 21 7.05 -10.08 1.69
N LEU A 22 8.22 -9.61 2.14
CA LEU A 22 9.38 -10.48 2.42
C LEU A 22 9.11 -11.43 3.59
N LEU A 23 8.46 -10.95 4.65
CA LEU A 23 8.06 -11.80 5.77
C LEU A 23 7.05 -12.86 5.31
N GLY A 24 6.06 -12.47 4.50
CA GLY A 24 5.11 -13.41 3.91
C GLY A 24 5.79 -14.44 3.03
N ALA A 25 6.78 -14.04 2.23
CA ALA A 25 7.58 -14.95 1.41
C ALA A 25 8.32 -15.97 2.28
N LEU A 26 8.97 -15.51 3.38
CA LEU A 26 9.65 -16.40 4.32
C LEU A 26 8.68 -17.41 4.96
N VAL A 27 7.52 -16.95 5.41
CA VAL A 27 6.47 -17.83 5.96
C VAL A 27 6.01 -18.86 4.92
N ALA A 28 5.84 -18.45 3.67
CA ALA A 28 5.46 -19.35 2.58
C ALA A 28 6.55 -20.41 2.29
N VAL A 29 7.83 -20.07 2.37
CA VAL A 29 8.94 -21.05 2.28
C VAL A 29 8.85 -22.07 3.42
N ILE A 30 8.68 -21.60 4.66
CA ILE A 30 8.57 -22.48 5.84
C ILE A 30 7.35 -23.42 5.72
N ALA A 31 6.26 -22.92 5.15
CA ALA A 31 5.05 -23.71 4.88
C ALA A 31 5.15 -24.64 3.66
N GLY A 32 6.31 -24.71 2.99
CA GLY A 32 6.52 -25.56 1.81
C GLY A 32 5.84 -25.06 0.52
N ASN A 33 5.32 -23.83 0.51
CA ASN A 33 4.63 -23.25 -0.64
C ASN A 33 5.57 -22.34 -1.44
N LEU A 34 6.44 -22.97 -2.24
CA LEU A 34 7.48 -22.27 -2.98
C LEU A 34 6.91 -21.29 -4.03
N TYR A 35 5.80 -21.64 -4.67
CA TYR A 35 5.14 -20.77 -5.66
C TYR A 35 4.71 -19.43 -5.04
N ASN A 36 4.03 -19.48 -3.88
CA ASN A 36 3.62 -18.27 -3.16
C ASN A 36 4.83 -17.49 -2.63
N ALA A 37 5.86 -18.19 -2.14
CA ALA A 37 7.10 -17.56 -1.69
C ALA A 37 7.77 -16.75 -2.81
N ILE A 38 7.95 -17.35 -3.99
CA ILE A 38 8.53 -16.67 -5.16
C ILE A 38 7.66 -15.48 -5.57
N THR A 39 6.34 -15.66 -5.62
CA THR A 39 5.41 -14.59 -6.00
C THR A 39 5.56 -13.37 -5.07
N LEU A 40 5.54 -13.60 -3.75
CA LEU A 40 5.69 -12.53 -2.75
C LEU A 40 7.07 -11.88 -2.81
N ALA A 41 8.14 -12.66 -3.00
CA ALA A 41 9.50 -12.14 -3.14
C ALA A 41 9.65 -11.27 -4.40
N VAL A 42 9.12 -11.71 -5.55
CA VAL A 42 9.14 -10.94 -6.80
C VAL A 42 8.37 -9.62 -6.63
N MET A 43 7.19 -9.66 -6.01
CA MET A 43 6.42 -8.44 -5.71
C MET A 43 7.21 -7.47 -4.82
N ALA A 44 7.90 -7.98 -3.79
CA ALA A 44 8.74 -7.17 -2.92
C ALA A 44 9.89 -6.51 -3.68
N VAL A 45 10.54 -7.25 -4.59
CA VAL A 45 11.63 -6.72 -5.43
C VAL A 45 11.12 -5.64 -6.39
N ILE A 46 9.98 -5.86 -7.04
CA ILE A 46 9.37 -4.87 -7.94
C ILE A 46 9.03 -3.59 -7.18
N LEU A 47 8.40 -3.71 -6.00
CA LEU A 47 8.04 -2.57 -5.17
C LEU A 47 9.26 -1.81 -4.65
N LEU A 48 10.27 -2.53 -4.16
CA LEU A 48 11.50 -1.91 -3.69
C LEU A 48 12.25 -1.22 -4.85
N GLY A 49 12.31 -1.87 -6.01
CA GLY A 49 12.91 -1.31 -7.22
C GLY A 49 12.20 -0.04 -7.69
N SER A 50 10.87 -0.02 -7.67
CA SER A 50 10.09 1.17 -8.04
C SER A 50 10.28 2.30 -7.01
N ALA A 51 10.30 1.98 -5.72
CA ALA A 51 10.58 2.94 -4.65
C ALA A 51 12.00 3.53 -4.78
N LEU A 52 13.01 2.70 -5.03
CA LEU A 52 14.39 3.15 -5.25
C LEU A 52 14.53 4.00 -6.51
N HIS A 53 13.77 3.69 -7.57
CA HIS A 53 13.73 4.52 -8.77
C HIS A 53 13.06 5.87 -8.50
N ALA A 54 11.96 5.89 -7.75
CA ALA A 54 11.24 7.09 -7.35
C ALA A 54 12.03 7.96 -6.37
N ALA A 55 12.86 7.37 -5.50
CA ALA A 55 13.70 8.10 -4.54
C ALA A 55 14.88 8.84 -5.19
N ARG A 56 15.10 8.70 -6.50
CA ARG A 56 16.21 9.37 -7.19
C ARG A 56 16.01 10.89 -7.25
N PRO A 57 17.07 11.70 -7.13
CA PRO A 57 16.96 13.16 -7.23
C PRO A 57 16.40 13.65 -8.58
N THR A 58 16.57 12.85 -9.64
CA THR A 58 16.11 13.15 -11.01
C THR A 58 14.70 12.65 -11.29
N ALA A 59 14.03 11.98 -10.35
CA ALA A 59 12.68 11.49 -10.54
C ALA A 59 11.68 12.65 -10.63
N SER A 60 10.78 12.57 -11.62
CA SER A 60 9.69 13.54 -11.77
C SER A 60 8.75 13.51 -10.57
N ASP A 61 8.05 14.61 -10.30
CA ASP A 61 7.07 14.69 -9.20
C ASP A 61 6.00 13.59 -9.31
N VAL A 62 5.54 13.28 -10.52
CA VAL A 62 4.59 12.20 -10.77
C VAL A 62 5.18 10.84 -10.42
N THR A 63 6.42 10.57 -10.82
CA THR A 63 7.14 9.33 -10.48
C THR A 63 7.28 9.17 -8.97
N ARG A 64 7.60 10.26 -8.26
CA ARG A 64 7.73 10.26 -6.80
C ARG A 64 6.39 10.02 -6.10
N ILE A 65 5.33 10.71 -6.52
CA ILE A 65 3.99 10.54 -5.94
C ILE A 65 3.50 9.11 -6.15
N ASN A 66 3.61 8.57 -7.36
CA ASN A 66 3.21 7.18 -7.66
C ASN A 66 4.09 6.16 -6.92
N GLY A 67 5.36 6.50 -6.68
CA GLY A 67 6.30 5.70 -5.91
C GLY A 67 6.18 5.85 -4.40
N LEU A 68 5.24 6.64 -3.88
CA LEU A 68 5.05 6.92 -2.45
C LEU A 68 6.27 7.60 -1.77
N GLU A 69 7.06 8.35 -2.55
CA GLU A 69 8.27 9.05 -2.11
C GLU A 69 8.04 10.57 -2.05
N TYR A 70 7.15 11.00 -1.14
CA TYR A 70 6.75 12.41 -1.01
C TYR A 70 7.89 13.28 -0.48
N ARG A 71 8.13 14.40 -1.17
CA ARG A 71 9.19 15.34 -0.81
C ARG A 71 8.68 16.52 0.01
N ASP A 72 7.54 17.05 -0.40
CA ASP A 72 6.90 18.22 0.20
C ASP A 72 5.45 17.89 0.64
N GLU A 73 4.88 18.73 1.50
CA GLU A 73 3.51 18.57 2.00
C GLU A 73 2.45 18.58 0.88
N ARG A 74 2.72 19.32 -0.20
CA ARG A 74 1.86 19.38 -1.39
C ARG A 74 1.72 18.01 -2.08
N ASP A 75 2.81 17.25 -2.17
CA ASP A 75 2.81 15.90 -2.73
C ASP A 75 1.94 14.98 -1.85
N GLY A 76 2.05 15.14 -0.52
CA GLY A 76 1.23 14.41 0.45
C GLY A 76 -0.27 14.69 0.32
N LEU A 77 -0.66 15.94 0.09
CA LEU A 77 -2.07 16.32 -0.12
C LEU A 77 -2.64 15.77 -1.44
N LEU A 78 -1.85 15.82 -2.52
CA LEU A 78 -2.23 15.24 -3.81
C LEU A 78 -2.40 13.72 -3.70
N ALA A 79 -1.44 13.06 -3.05
CA ALA A 79 -1.48 11.64 -2.81
C ALA A 79 -2.66 11.22 -1.93
N GLN A 80 -3.03 12.01 -0.93
CA GLN A 80 -4.18 11.73 -0.07
C GLN A 80 -5.48 11.59 -0.88
N LYS A 81 -5.69 12.45 -1.88
CA LYS A 81 -6.85 12.36 -2.78
C LYS A 81 -6.80 11.10 -3.65
N GLY A 82 -5.63 10.80 -4.21
CA GLY A 82 -5.42 9.58 -5.01
C GLY A 82 -5.68 8.31 -4.18
N PHE A 83 -5.13 8.25 -2.97
CA PHE A 83 -5.34 7.13 -2.06
C PHE A 83 -6.76 6.99 -1.56
N ALA A 84 -7.51 8.09 -1.39
CA ALA A 84 -8.93 8.00 -1.09
C ALA A 84 -9.66 7.26 -2.21
N ALA A 85 -9.42 7.60 -3.48
CA ALA A 85 -10.03 6.89 -4.61
C ALA A 85 -9.62 5.41 -4.66
N VAL A 86 -8.33 5.10 -4.47
CA VAL A 86 -7.84 3.71 -4.40
C VAL A 86 -8.47 2.95 -3.23
N GLY A 87 -8.63 3.59 -2.07
CA GLY A 87 -9.27 3.01 -0.89
C GLY A 87 -10.75 2.68 -1.12
N VAL A 88 -11.49 3.58 -1.78
CA VAL A 88 -12.88 3.31 -2.20
C VAL A 88 -12.92 2.11 -3.15
N ALA A 89 -12.07 2.12 -4.19
CA ALA A 89 -12.02 1.03 -5.16
C ALA A 89 -11.70 -0.31 -4.47
N ALA A 90 -10.72 -0.34 -3.57
CA ALA A 90 -10.37 -1.52 -2.80
C ALA A 90 -11.54 -2.00 -1.95
N LEU A 91 -12.23 -1.11 -1.24
CA LEU A 91 -13.40 -1.46 -0.43
C LEU A 91 -14.52 -2.04 -1.29
N VAL A 92 -14.85 -1.42 -2.43
CA VAL A 92 -15.86 -1.90 -3.37
C VAL A 92 -15.50 -3.29 -3.90
N MET A 93 -14.24 -3.50 -4.30
CA MET A 93 -13.76 -4.81 -4.79
C MET A 93 -13.81 -5.88 -3.70
N THR A 94 -13.47 -5.55 -2.46
CA THR A 94 -13.55 -6.49 -1.32
C THR A 94 -15.01 -6.83 -0.98
N VAL A 95 -15.90 -5.84 -0.94
CA VAL A 95 -17.35 -6.06 -0.72
C VAL A 95 -17.92 -6.94 -1.84
N GLY A 96 -17.60 -6.65 -3.10
CA GLY A 96 -18.03 -7.44 -4.24
C GLY A 96 -17.54 -8.89 -4.18
N THR A 97 -16.25 -9.09 -3.88
CA THR A 97 -15.68 -10.43 -3.68
C THR A 97 -16.41 -11.18 -2.57
N PHE A 98 -16.56 -10.56 -1.39
CA PHE A 98 -17.26 -11.18 -0.27
C PHE A 98 -18.69 -11.57 -0.65
N PHE A 99 -19.45 -10.65 -1.24
CA PHE A 99 -20.82 -10.89 -1.67
C PHE A 99 -20.95 -12.06 -2.64
N VAL A 100 -20.12 -12.09 -3.70
CA VAL A 100 -20.11 -13.18 -4.68
C VAL A 100 -19.77 -14.52 -4.01
N THR A 101 -18.73 -14.56 -3.18
CA THR A 101 -18.32 -15.79 -2.49
C THR A 101 -19.39 -16.30 -1.51
N THR A 102 -20.07 -15.39 -0.80
CA THR A 102 -21.19 -15.74 0.09
C THR A 102 -22.37 -16.31 -0.68
N LEU A 103 -22.74 -15.73 -1.83
CA LEU A 103 -23.81 -16.26 -2.68
C LEU A 103 -23.47 -17.64 -3.26
N MET A 104 -22.18 -17.94 -3.46
CA MET A 104 -21.69 -19.27 -3.83
C MET A 104 -21.61 -20.25 -2.65
N GLY A 105 -22.04 -19.85 -1.44
CA GLY A 105 -21.95 -20.66 -0.23
C GLY A 105 -20.55 -20.78 0.36
N GLN A 106 -19.59 -19.97 -0.12
CA GLN A 106 -18.20 -19.96 0.35
C GLN A 106 -17.93 -18.73 1.21
N VAL A 107 -18.20 -18.84 2.51
CA VAL A 107 -17.93 -17.74 3.44
C VAL A 107 -16.47 -17.78 3.87
N HIS A 108 -15.68 -16.88 3.29
CA HIS A 108 -14.27 -16.72 3.62
C HIS A 108 -14.07 -15.68 4.73
N TRP A 109 -13.68 -16.13 5.93
CA TRP A 109 -13.50 -15.25 7.10
C TRP A 109 -12.47 -14.14 6.84
N TYR A 110 -11.45 -14.40 6.01
CA TYR A 110 -10.41 -13.42 5.67
C TYR A 110 -10.96 -12.27 4.81
N ALA A 111 -11.94 -12.52 3.94
CA ALA A 111 -12.58 -11.47 3.15
C ALA A 111 -13.44 -10.55 4.03
N LEU A 112 -14.14 -11.12 5.01
CA LEU A 112 -14.86 -10.36 6.05
C LEU A 112 -13.87 -9.51 6.88
N ALA A 113 -12.77 -10.11 7.35
CA ALA A 113 -11.75 -9.40 8.10
C ALA A 113 -11.15 -8.24 7.28
N GLN A 114 -10.82 -8.47 6.01
CA GLN A 114 -10.32 -7.43 5.10
C GLN A 114 -11.32 -6.29 4.92
N MET A 115 -12.62 -6.60 4.75
CA MET A 115 -13.67 -5.60 4.63
C MET A 115 -13.77 -4.74 5.90
N LEU A 116 -13.76 -5.36 7.07
CA LEU A 116 -13.83 -4.66 8.37
C LEU A 116 -12.61 -3.77 8.59
N VAL A 117 -11.40 -4.25 8.25
CA VAL A 117 -10.17 -3.46 8.36
C VAL A 117 -10.22 -2.25 7.42
N LEU A 118 -10.59 -2.44 6.15
CA LEU A 118 -10.70 -1.35 5.19
C LEU A 118 -11.75 -0.31 5.62
N ALA A 119 -12.92 -0.76 6.08
CA ALA A 119 -13.96 0.13 6.62
C ALA A 119 -13.48 0.90 7.86
N GLY A 120 -12.75 0.24 8.76
CA GLY A 120 -12.16 0.88 9.94
C GLY A 120 -11.12 1.94 9.59
N VAL A 121 -10.18 1.61 8.69
CA VAL A 121 -9.16 2.55 8.20
C VAL A 121 -9.82 3.75 7.52
N TRP A 122 -10.85 3.52 6.70
CA TRP A 122 -11.64 4.57 6.06
C TRP A 122 -12.32 5.50 7.09
N ALA A 123 -12.98 4.92 8.10
CA ALA A 123 -13.64 5.69 9.15
C ALA A 123 -12.64 6.55 9.94
N VAL A 124 -11.49 6.00 10.32
CA VAL A 124 -10.41 6.73 11.01
C VAL A 124 -9.87 7.86 10.12
N ALA A 125 -9.62 7.58 8.85
CA ALA A 125 -9.12 8.59 7.91
C ALA A 125 -10.09 9.78 7.77
N ASN A 126 -11.39 9.50 7.63
CA ASN A 126 -12.41 10.55 7.54
C ASN A 126 -12.56 11.34 8.84
N TRP A 127 -12.52 10.65 9.98
CA TRP A 127 -12.59 11.30 11.28
C TRP A 127 -11.41 12.24 11.53
N LEU A 128 -10.19 11.82 11.17
CA LEU A 128 -9.00 12.68 11.25
C LEU A 128 -9.10 13.87 10.29
N ALA A 129 -9.63 13.67 9.08
CA ALA A 129 -9.83 14.74 8.11
C ALA A 129 -10.86 15.77 8.62
N ALA A 130 -12.00 15.31 9.15
CA ALA A 130 -13.06 16.17 9.68
C ALA A 130 -12.64 16.98 10.92
N ARG A 131 -11.63 16.53 11.68
CA ARG A 131 -11.08 17.27 12.83
C ARG A 131 -10.05 18.33 12.46
N ARG A 132 -9.47 18.26 11.26
CA ARG A 132 -8.43 19.19 10.78
C ARG A 132 -8.96 20.30 9.89
N GLY A 133 -10.19 20.15 9.36
CA GLY A 133 -10.93 21.19 8.66
C GLY A 133 -11.85 21.93 9.60
#